data_AF-A0A2V9ACJ4-F1
#
_entry.id   AF-A0A2V9ACJ4-F1
#
_cell.length_a   1.000
_cell.length_b   1.000
_cell.length_c   1.000
_cell.angle_alpha   90.00
_cell.angle_beta   90.00
_cell.angle_gamma   90.00
#
_symmetry.space_group_name_H-M   'P 1'
#
loop_
_entity.id
_entity.type
_entity.pdbx_description
1 polymer ?
#
loop_
_entity_poly.entity_id
_entity_poly.type
_entity_poly.pdbx_seq_one_letter_code
_entity_poly.pdbx_strand_id
1 'polypeptide(L)' 'LVRENFKLTPKGIIEALDLRRPIYKATAAYGHFGRTGAGFTWEKTDRVDALRKAVGATAEVAARG' A
#
# COMPACT_ATOMS: atom_id res chain seq x y z
N LEU A 1 15.20 3.15 -0.87
CA LEU A 1 14.02 2.25 -0.84
C LEU A 1 12.68 2.95 -0.59
N VAL A 2 12.33 3.38 0.64
CA VAL A 2 10.96 3.89 0.93
C VAL A 2 10.65 5.20 0.20
N ARG A 3 11.47 6.24 0.36
CA ARG A 3 11.24 7.55 -0.29
C ARG A 3 11.26 7.50 -1.82
N GLU A 4 11.93 6.51 -2.40
CA GLU A 4 11.94 6.27 -3.85
C GLU A 4 10.63 5.64 -4.36
N ASN A 5 9.94 4.88 -3.52
CA ASN A 5 8.75 4.10 -3.92
C ASN A 5 7.43 4.72 -3.43
N PHE A 6 7.48 5.60 -2.43
CA PHE A 6 6.32 6.22 -1.81
C PHE A 6 6.44 7.74 -1.79
N LYS A 7 5.44 8.43 -2.37
CA LYS A 7 5.32 9.89 -2.25
C LYS A 7 4.74 10.25 -0.88
N LEU A 8 5.59 10.71 0.03
CA LEU A 8 5.20 11.01 1.42
C LEU A 8 4.71 12.44 1.66
N THR A 9 4.51 13.24 0.61
CA THR A 9 3.84 14.53 0.74
C THR A 9 2.33 14.33 0.94
N PRO A 10 1.61 15.25 1.60
CA PRO A 10 0.15 15.11 1.79
C PRO A 10 -0.60 14.89 0.48
N LYS A 11 -0.26 15.64 -0.57
CA LYS A 11 -0.81 15.46 -1.92
C LYS A 11 -0.50 14.06 -2.48
N GLY A 12 0.74 13.60 -2.34
CA GLY A 12 1.17 12.29 -2.82
C GLY A 12 0.45 11.13 -2.13
N ILE A 13 0.21 11.23 -0.82
CA ILE A 13 -0.54 10.24 -0.04
C ILE A 13 -1.99 10.18 -0.51
N ILE A 14 -2.65 11.35 -0.66
CA ILE A 14 -4.03 11.45 -1.13
C ILE A 14 -4.20 10.82 -2.51
N GLU A 15 -3.26 11.08 -3.43
CA GLU A 15 -3.27 10.54 -4.79
C GLU A 15 -3.00 9.03 -4.80
N ALA A 16 -1.98 8.58 -4.07
CA ALA A 16 -1.58 7.16 -4.06
C ALA A 16 -2.64 6.25 -3.43
N LEU A 17 -3.35 6.75 -2.41
CA LEU A 17 -4.37 5.99 -1.69
C LEU A 17 -5.80 6.33 -2.15
N ASP A 18 -5.98 7.20 -3.14
CA ASP A 18 -7.29 7.59 -3.67
C ASP A 18 -8.29 7.99 -2.55
N LEU A 19 -7.88 8.97 -1.73
CA LEU A 19 -8.56 9.31 -0.47
C LEU A 19 -9.70 10.34 -0.63
N ARG A 20 -9.83 11.01 -1.77
CA ARG A 20 -10.90 12.02 -1.98
C ARG A 20 -12.23 11.37 -2.38
N ARG A 21 -12.71 10.43 -1.55
CA ARG A 21 -13.93 9.65 -1.76
C ARG A 21 -14.64 9.40 -0.43
N PRO A 22 -15.96 9.13 -0.44
CA PRO A 22 -16.74 8.88 0.78
C PRO A 22 -16.54 7.44 1.31
N ILE A 23 -15.30 7.06 1.66
CA ILE A 23 -14.92 5.69 2.06
C ILE A 23 -14.81 5.47 3.58
N TYR A 24 -14.92 6.54 4.37
CA TYR A 24 -14.55 6.54 5.79
C TYR A 24 -15.59 5.93 6.74
N LYS A 25 -16.86 5.81 6.35
CA LYS A 25 -17.91 5.27 7.22
C LYS A 25 -17.58 3.86 7.73
N ALA A 26 -17.00 3.02 6.88
CA ALA A 26 -16.64 1.66 7.23
C ALA A 26 -15.52 1.58 8.28
N THR A 27 -14.65 2.60 8.37
CA THR A 27 -13.50 2.63 9.29
C THR A 27 -13.88 3.10 10.70
N ALA A 28 -15.06 3.70 10.87
CA ALA A 28 -15.53 4.25 12.16
C ALA A 28 -15.89 3.18 13.20
N ALA A 29 -15.91 1.90 12.81
CA ALA A 29 -16.10 0.76 13.70
C ALA A 29 -15.16 -0.39 13.29
N TYR A 30 -14.77 -1.21 14.25
CA TYR A 30 -13.93 -2.41 14.04
C TYR A 30 -12.52 -2.12 13.48
N GLY A 31 -12.02 -0.89 13.65
CA GLY A 31 -10.67 -0.48 13.31
C GLY A 31 -10.44 -0.10 11.84
N HIS A 32 -9.31 0.58 11.61
CA HIS A 32 -8.91 1.10 10.30
C HIS A 32 -8.05 0.13 9.48
N PHE A 33 -7.41 -0.85 10.15
CA PHE A 33 -6.38 -1.70 9.56
C PHE A 33 -6.74 -3.19 9.60
N GLY A 34 -6.08 -3.99 8.77
CA GLY A 34 -6.25 -5.46 8.71
C GLY A 34 -7.57 -5.89 8.07
N ARG A 35 -8.17 -5.03 7.26
CA ARG A 35 -9.49 -5.23 6.64
C ARG A 35 -9.39 -5.09 5.14
N THR A 36 -10.08 -5.96 4.40
CA THR A 36 -10.07 -5.91 2.92
C THR A 36 -11.29 -5.16 2.39
N GLY A 37 -11.16 -4.57 1.19
CA GLY A 37 -12.26 -3.90 0.49
C GLY A 37 -11.83 -2.65 -0.27
N ALA A 38 -12.69 -2.18 -1.18
CA ALA A 38 -12.37 -1.07 -2.09
C ALA A 38 -12.12 0.29 -1.39
N GLY A 39 -12.54 0.43 -0.12
CA GLY A 39 -12.30 1.61 0.70
C GLY A 39 -11.00 1.58 1.51
N PHE A 40 -10.31 0.44 1.60
CA PHE A 40 -9.11 0.23 2.41
C PHE A 40 -7.87 0.16 1.50
N THR A 41 -7.62 1.22 0.74
CA THR A 41 -6.54 1.24 -0.28
C THR A 41 -5.14 1.11 0.32
N TRP A 42 -4.95 1.48 1.58
CA TRP A 42 -3.69 1.33 2.33
C TRP A 42 -3.36 -0.13 2.70
N GLU A 43 -4.34 -1.03 2.61
CA GLU A 43 -4.14 -2.47 2.86
C GLU A 43 -3.64 -3.21 1.61
N LYS A 44 -3.58 -2.54 0.46
CA LYS A 44 -3.06 -3.14 -0.78
C LYS A 44 -1.55 -3.36 -0.65
N THR A 45 -1.10 -4.52 -1.11
CA THR A 45 0.32 -4.90 -1.21
C THR A 45 0.88 -4.68 -2.62
N ASP A 46 0.35 -3.70 -3.35
CA ASP A 46 0.66 -3.44 -4.77
C ASP A 46 2.09 -2.88 -5.02
N ARG A 47 2.84 -2.60 -3.95
CA ARG A 47 4.25 -2.17 -4.01
C ARG A 47 5.26 -3.30 -3.84
N VAL A 48 4.82 -4.54 -3.61
CA VAL A 48 5.72 -5.67 -3.35
C VAL A 48 6.76 -5.86 -4.46
N ASP A 49 6.35 -5.85 -5.73
CA ASP A 49 7.29 -6.09 -6.83
C ASP A 49 8.27 -4.94 -7.03
N ALA A 50 7.81 -3.69 -6.87
CA ALA A 50 8.67 -2.52 -6.92
C ALA A 50 9.73 -2.56 -5.81
N LEU A 51 9.34 -2.96 -4.60
CA LEU A 51 10.25 -3.10 -3.46
C LEU A 51 11.23 -4.26 -3.64
N ARG A 52 10.78 -5.43 -4.10
CA ARG A 52 11.65 -6.57 -4.44
C ARG A 52 12.72 -6.19 -5.46
N LYS A 53 12.30 -5.50 -6.53
CA LYS A 53 13.21 -5.00 -7.56
C LYS A 53 14.22 -4.02 -6.98
N ALA A 54 13.80 -3.09 -6.13
CA ALA A 54 14.66 -2.06 -5.56
C ALA A 54 15.73 -2.61 -4.59
N VAL A 55 15.53 -3.81 -4.02
CA VAL A 55 16.54 -4.50 -3.19
C VAL A 55 17.31 -5.57 -3.95
N GLY A 56 17.11 -5.71 -5.27
CA GLY A 56 17.79 -6.72 -6.09
C GLY A 56 17.29 -8.14 -5.86
N ALA A 57 16.13 -8.34 -5.23
CA ALA A 57 15.52 -9.65 -5.11
C ALA A 57 14.95 -10.08 -6.47
N THR A 58 15.69 -10.93 -7.18
CA THR A 58 15.18 -11.69 -8.32
C THR A 58 14.32 -12.86 -7.83
N ALA A 59 13.49 -13.42 -8.71
CA ALA A 59 12.53 -14.49 -8.41
C ALA A 59 13.14 -15.76 -7.77
N GLU A 60 14.47 -15.87 -7.71
CA GLU A 60 15.22 -16.99 -7.15
C GLU A 60 15.14 -17.09 -5.61
N VAL A 61 14.92 -15.98 -4.91
CA VAL A 61 14.84 -15.98 -3.43
C VAL A 61 13.50 -16.54 -2.94
N ALA A 62 12.45 -16.51 -3.76
CA ALA A 62 11.12 -17.02 -3.41
C ALA A 62 10.99 -18.56 -3.50
N ALA A 63 11.95 -19.24 -4.15
CA ALA A 63 11.93 -20.70 -4.34
C ALA A 63 12.55 -21.50 -3.17
N ARG A 64 12.89 -20.84 -2.05
CA ARG A 64 13.54 -21.47 -0.88
C ARG A 64 12.73 -21.39 0.42
N GLY A 65 11.40 -21.27 0.34
CA GLY A 65 10.51 -21.22 1.50
C GLY A 65 9.42 -22.27 1.43
#